data_AF-A0A367PCL5-F1
#
_entry.id   AF-A0A367PCL5-F1
#
_cell.length_a   1.000
_cell.length_b   1.000
_cell.length_c   1.000
_cell.angle_alpha   90.00
_cell.angle_beta   90.00
_cell.angle_gamma   90.00
#
_symmetry.space_group_name_H-M   'P 1'
#
loop_
_entity.id
_entity.type
_entity.pdbx_description
1 polymer ?
#
loop_
_entity_poly.entity_id
_entity_poly.type
_entity_poly.pdbx_seq_one_letter_code
_entity_poly.pdbx_strand_id
1 'polypeptide(L)' 'MSVQLKRKVAFALSMGVVTTGIISFVLLTLNLGFSEGFALTWLRSWGIGYVIVIPAILLVGPRLQTQVDRLIH' A
#
# COMPACT_ATOMS: atom_id res chain seq x y z
N MET A 1 -7.42 -19.81 16.33
CA MET A 1 -7.62 -19.01 15.10
C MET A 1 -8.00 -19.94 13.96
N SER A 2 -9.18 -19.73 13.34
CA SER A 2 -9.65 -20.56 12.22
C SER A 2 -8.73 -20.40 11.01
N VAL A 3 -8.47 -21.50 10.28
CA VAL A 3 -7.60 -21.54 9.09
C VAL A 3 -7.98 -20.48 8.04
N GLN A 4 -9.28 -20.14 7.96
CA GLN A 4 -9.82 -19.09 7.10
C GLN A 4 -9.28 -17.69 7.46
N LEU A 5 -9.12 -17.36 8.74
CA LEU A 5 -8.59 -16.07 9.17
C LEU A 5 -7.10 -15.95 8.80
N LYS A 6 -6.31 -17.02 9.02
CA LYS A 6 -4.90 -17.06 8.61
C LYS A 6 -4.74 -16.86 7.10
N ARG A 7 -5.61 -17.46 6.29
CA ARG A 7 -5.59 -17.32 4.83
C ARG A 7 -5.98 -15.92 4.36
N LYS A 8 -6.99 -15.30 4.98
CA LYS A 8 -7.38 -13.90 4.70
C LYS A 8 -6.26 -12.93 5.07
N VAL A 9 -5.62 -13.11 6.21
CA VAL A 9 -4.51 -12.26 6.66
C VAL A 9 -3.30 -12.42 5.75
N ALA A 10 -2.90 -13.65 5.41
CA ALA A 10 -1.80 -13.89 4.48
C ALA A 10 -2.08 -13.28 3.09
N PHE A 11 -3.30 -13.44 2.57
CA PHE A 11 -3.70 -12.84 1.30
C PHE A 11 -3.66 -11.31 1.35
N ALA A 12 -4.19 -10.70 2.41
CA ALA A 12 -4.18 -9.25 2.59
C ALA A 12 -2.75 -8.69 2.71
N LEU A 13 -1.86 -9.39 3.43
CA LEU A 13 -0.45 -9.03 3.54
C LEU A 13 0.27 -9.15 2.18
N SER A 14 0.08 -10.25 1.46
CA SER A 14 0.66 -10.44 0.13
C SER A 14 0.17 -9.38 -0.87
N MET A 15 -1.13 -9.09 -0.86
CA MET A 15 -1.70 -8.02 -1.69
C MET A 15 -1.14 -6.65 -1.31
N GLY A 16 -1.00 -6.34 -0.01
CA GLY A 16 -0.39 -5.10 0.44
C GLY A 16 1.05 -4.92 -0.07
N VAL A 17 1.87 -5.98 0.03
CA VAL A 17 3.26 -5.97 -0.49
C VAL A 17 3.29 -5.76 -2.01
N VAL A 18 2.47 -6.50 -2.76
CA VAL A 18 2.44 -6.40 -4.24
C VAL A 18 1.97 -5.03 -4.69
N THR A 19 0.86 -4.54 -4.14
CA THR A 19 0.26 -3.29 -4.61
C THR A 19 1.13 -2.08 -4.26
N THR A 20 1.66 -2.02 -3.04
CA THR A 20 2.56 -0.93 -2.64
C THR A 20 3.90 -1.00 -3.35
N GLY A 21 4.43 -2.20 -3.59
CA GLY A 21 5.67 -2.40 -4.34
C GLY A 21 5.54 -1.92 -5.79
N ILE A 22 4.44 -2.26 -6.46
CA ILE A 22 4.17 -1.82 -7.84
C ILE A 22 3.98 -0.30 -7.89
N ILE A 23 3.15 0.27 -7.00
CA ILE A 23 2.89 1.71 -6.99
C ILE A 23 4.16 2.51 -6.70
N SER A 24 4.96 2.10 -5.71
CA SER A 24 6.22 2.78 -5.39
C SER A 24 7.24 2.65 -6.52
N PHE A 25 7.32 1.48 -7.16
CA PHE A 25 8.22 1.23 -8.28
C PHE A 25 7.87 2.12 -9.48
N VAL A 26 6.59 2.18 -9.85
CA VAL A 26 6.11 3.03 -10.96
C VAL A 26 6.34 4.51 -10.63
N LEU A 27 5.99 4.98 -9.44
CA LEU A 27 6.18 6.38 -9.04
C LEU A 27 7.65 6.80 -9.07
N LEU A 28 8.57 5.97 -8.55
CA LEU A 28 9.98 6.29 -8.57
C LEU A 28 10.59 6.19 -9.97
N THR A 29 10.18 5.21 -10.76
CA THR A 29 10.61 5.09 -12.16
C THR A 29 10.21 6.33 -12.96
N LEU A 30 9.00 6.84 -12.76
CA LEU A 30 8.50 8.03 -13.46
C LEU A 30 9.11 9.34 -12.96
N ASN A 31 9.44 9.47 -11.66
CA ASN A 31 9.96 10.71 -11.10
C ASN A 31 11.49 10.84 -11.20
N LEU A 32 12.23 9.75 -11.04
CA LEU A 32 13.70 9.77 -10.94
C LEU A 32 14.39 9.15 -12.16
N GLY A 33 13.65 8.38 -12.97
CA GLY A 33 14.26 7.54 -14.00
C GLY A 33 15.12 6.41 -13.40
N PHE A 34 15.76 5.61 -14.26
CA PHE A 34 16.71 4.57 -13.84
C PHE A 34 18.12 5.17 -13.69
N SER A 35 18.37 5.90 -12.60
CA SER A 35 19.72 6.37 -12.25
C SER A 35 20.50 5.34 -11.44
N GLU A 36 21.82 5.49 -11.35
CA GLU A 36 22.64 4.73 -10.42
C GLU A 36 22.11 4.93 -8.98
N GLY A 37 21.89 3.84 -8.25
CA GLY A 37 21.27 3.86 -6.91
C GLY A 37 19.73 3.81 -6.88
N PHE A 38 19.06 3.61 -8.02
CA PHE A 38 17.60 3.49 -8.11
C PHE A 38 17.03 2.44 -7.15
N ALA A 39 17.60 1.24 -7.11
CA ALA A 39 17.08 0.15 -6.27
C ALA A 39 17.10 0.49 -4.77
N LEU A 40 18.15 1.17 -4.28
CA LEU A 40 18.26 1.58 -2.88
C LEU A 40 17.28 2.70 -2.55
N THR A 41 17.13 3.66 -3.46
CA THR A 41 16.19 4.78 -3.33
C THR A 41 14.74 4.29 -3.39
N TRP A 42 14.46 3.29 -4.25
CA TRP A 42 13.19 2.58 -4.33
C TRP A 42 12.85 1.86 -3.04
N LEU A 43 13.75 1.04 -2.51
CA LEU A 43 13.50 0.29 -1.28
C LEU A 43 13.25 1.22 -0.08
N ARG A 44 14.03 2.30 0.03
CA ARG A 44 13.88 3.31 1.09
C ARG A 44 12.55 4.05 0.98
N SER A 45 12.18 4.49 -0.22
CA SER A 45 10.91 5.19 -0.46
C SER A 45 9.71 4.27 -0.29
N TRP A 46 9.80 3.02 -0.73
CA TRP A 46 8.77 2.01 -0.51
C TRP A 46 8.54 1.75 0.99
N GLY A 47 9.61 1.59 1.77
CA GLY A 47 9.51 1.41 3.22
C GLY A 47 8.84 2.59 3.92
N ILE A 48 9.24 3.83 3.59
CA ILE A 48 8.62 5.04 4.14
C ILE A 48 7.15 5.15 3.72
N GLY A 49 6.85 4.89 2.44
CA GLY A 49 5.49 4.90 1.92
C GLY A 49 4.60 3.87 2.62
N TYR A 50 5.11 2.68 2.92
CA TYR A 50 4.38 1.64 3.65
C TYR A 50 4.01 2.09 5.07
N VAL A 51 4.95 2.73 5.78
CA VAL A 51 4.72 3.27 7.14
C VAL A 51 3.67 4.39 7.14
N ILE A 52 3.55 5.17 6.07
CA ILE A 52 2.55 6.25 5.94
C ILE A 52 1.19 5.71 5.49
N VAL A 53 1.17 4.77 4.54
CA VAL A 53 -0.07 4.20 3.97
C VAL A 53 -0.87 3.42 5.00
N ILE A 54 -0.22 2.64 5.87
CA ILE A 54 -0.95 1.85 6.89
C ILE A 54 -1.83 2.73 7.80
N PRO A 55 -1.32 3.77 8.49
CA PRO A 55 -2.15 4.64 9.30
C PRO A 55 -3.15 5.42 8.46
N ALA A 56 -2.83 5.80 7.22
CA ALA A 56 -3.79 6.43 6.33
C ALA A 56 -4.98 5.51 6.00
N ILE A 57 -4.74 4.24 5.67
CA ILE A 57 -5.82 3.27 5.41
C ILE A 57 -6.63 3.02 6.69
N LEU A 58 -5.98 2.85 7.85
CA LEU A 58 -6.67 2.56 9.10
C LEU A 58 -7.51 3.74 9.61
N LEU A 59 -7.06 4.99 9.41
CA LEU A 59 -7.75 6.17 9.90
C LEU A 59 -8.71 6.77 8.86
N VAL A 60 -8.29 6.84 7.59
CA VAL A 60 -9.06 7.47 6.52
C VAL A 60 -9.98 6.46 5.85
N GLY A 61 -9.59 5.19 5.74
CA GLY A 61 -10.38 4.14 5.09
C GLY A 61 -11.81 4.02 5.62
N PRO A 62 -12.04 3.90 6.95
CA PRO A 62 -13.39 3.83 7.51
C PRO A 62 -14.20 5.10 7.23
N ARG A 63 -13.55 6.27 7.29
CA ARG A 63 -14.19 7.57 7.04
C ARG A 63 -14.63 7.71 5.58
N LEU A 64 -13.76 7.32 4.65
CA LEU A 64 -14.05 7.26 3.21
C LEU A 64 -15.20 6.30 2.93
N GLN A 65 -15.17 5.10 3.51
CA GLN A 65 -16.23 4.10 3.34
C GLN A 65 -17.58 4.65 3.79
N THR A 66 -17.62 5.30 4.97
CA THR A 66 -18.84 5.94 5.48
C THR A 66 -19.33 7.11 4.62
N GLN A 67 -18.44 7.81 3.91
CA GLN A 67 -18.84 8.88 2.98
C GLN A 67 -19.36 8.32 1.66
N VAL A 68 -18.70 7.31 1.10
CA VAL A 68 -19.12 6.64 -0.13
C VAL A 68 -20.48 5.97 0.07
N ASP A 69 -20.69 5.27 1.17
CA ASP A 69 -21.98 4.64 1.49
C ASP A 69 -23.12 5.66 1.58
N ARG A 70 -22.83 6.88 2.08
CA ARG A 70 -23.79 7.99 2.13
C ARG A 70 -24.09 8.65 0.79
N LEU A 71 -23.22 8.48 -0.20
CA LEU A 71 -23.36 9.06 -1.54
C LEU A 71 -24.06 8.12 -2.50
N ILE A 72 -24.01 6.81 -2.23
CA ILE A 72 -24.63 5.75 -3.03
C ILE A 72 -26.04 5.38 -2.49
N HIS A 73 -26.35 5.73 -1.24
CA HIS A 73 -27.73 5.81 -0.73
C HIS A 73 -28.36 7.16 -1.03
#